data_AF-O52918-F1
#
_entry.id   AF-O52918-F1
#
_cell.length_a   1.000
_cell.length_b   1.000
_cell.length_c   1.000
_cell.angle_alpha   90.00
_cell.angle_beta   90.00
_cell.angle_gamma   90.00
#
_symmetry.space_group_name_H-M   'P 1'
#
loop_
_entity.id
_entity.type
_entity.pdbx_description
1 polymer ?
#
loop_
_entity_poly.entity_id
_entity_poly.type
_entity_poly.pdbx_seq_one_letter_code
_entity_poly.pdbx_strand_id
1 'polypeptide(L)' 'MQITYTLADESPALATYSILPIVKAFLSRAHIGVKTSDISLSGRILAAFSEYLKEEQRCDDALELLGELVKRS' A
#
# COMPACT_ATOMS: atom_id res chain seq x y z
N MET A 1 14.48 -7.96 -6.25
CA MET A 1 13.26 -8.48 -5.59
C MET A 1 12.61 -7.35 -4.79
N GLN A 2 11.29 -7.20 -4.85
CA GLN A 2 10.56 -6.16 -4.13
C GLN A 2 9.31 -6.77 -3.49
N ILE A 3 9.07 -6.44 -2.22
CA ILE A 3 7.89 -6.84 -1.47
C ILE A 3 6.91 -5.66 -1.45
N THR A 4 5.63 -5.96 -1.66
CA THR A 4 4.54 -5.00 -1.47
C THR A 4 3.86 -5.28 -0.13
N TYR A 5 3.87 -4.31 0.78
CA TYR A 5 3.23 -4.39 2.09
C TYR A 5 1.90 -3.63 2.06
N THR A 6 0.79 -4.29 2.35
CA THR A 6 -0.54 -3.68 2.30
C THR A 6 -0.81 -2.83 3.54
N LEU A 7 -1.25 -1.59 3.36
CA LEU A 7 -1.85 -0.79 4.43
C LEU A 7 -3.35 -1.13 4.46
N ALA A 8 -3.83 -1.58 5.60
CA ALA A 8 -5.22 -2.00 5.82
C ALA A 8 -5.87 -1.09 6.86
N ASP A 9 -6.95 -1.56 7.48
CA ASP A 9 -7.75 -0.79 8.44
C ASP A 9 -7.51 -1.24 9.90
N GLU A 10 -8.12 -0.51 10.83
CA GLU A 10 -8.30 -0.88 12.24
C GLU A 10 -7.00 -1.31 12.98
N SER A 11 -7.06 -2.40 13.76
CA SER A 11 -5.92 -2.88 14.55
C SER A 11 -4.69 -3.23 13.68
N PRO A 12 -4.82 -3.89 12.51
CA PRO A 12 -3.70 -4.09 11.60
C PRO A 12 -3.02 -2.80 11.11
N ALA A 13 -3.77 -1.72 10.88
CA ALA A 13 -3.20 -0.44 10.50
C ALA A 13 -2.27 0.10 11.60
N LEU A 14 -2.75 0.11 12.84
CA LEU A 14 -1.96 0.53 14.00
C LEU A 14 -0.70 -0.31 14.18
N ALA A 15 -0.81 -1.63 14.05
CA ALA A 15 0.34 -2.53 14.12
C ALA A 15 1.39 -2.21 13.04
N THR A 16 0.93 -1.87 11.83
CA THR A 16 1.79 -1.53 10.68
C THR A 16 2.70 -0.35 10.96
N TYR A 17 2.21 0.69 11.66
CA TYR A 17 3.04 1.85 12.04
C TYR A 17 4.23 1.47 12.93
N SER A 18 4.09 0.44 13.76
CA SER A 18 5.17 -0.08 14.61
C SER A 18 6.10 -1.04 13.87
N ILE A 19 5.54 -2.02 13.15
CA ILE A 19 6.33 -3.14 12.60
C ILE A 19 6.97 -2.82 11.24
N LEU A 20 6.35 -2.00 10.40
CA LEU A 20 6.84 -1.74 9.04
C LEU A 20 8.23 -1.09 8.99
N PRO A 21 8.58 -0.11 9.86
CA PRO A 21 9.94 0.44 9.92
C PRO A 21 10.98 -0.64 10.23
N ILE A 22 10.67 -1.58 11.12
CA ILE A 22 11.54 -2.68 11.51
C ILE A 22 11.73 -3.62 10.32
N VAL A 23 10.64 -4.04 9.66
CA VAL A 23 10.69 -4.90 8.47
C VAL A 23 11.54 -4.28 7.36
N LYS A 24 11.35 -2.99 7.07
CA LYS A 24 12.16 -2.24 6.10
C LYS A 24 13.66 -2.27 6.44
N ALA A 25 14.00 -2.00 7.70
CA ALA A 25 15.40 -1.96 8.15
C ALA A 25 16.08 -3.33 8.03
N PHE A 26 15.41 -4.40 8.44
CA PHE A 26 15.93 -5.76 8.36
C PHE A 26 16.13 -6.21 6.91
N LEU A 27 15.13 -6.02 6.05
CA LEU A 27 15.17 -6.49 4.66
C LEU A 27 16.13 -5.69 3.77
N SER A 28 16.40 -4.43 4.13
CA SER A 28 17.39 -3.60 3.42
C SER A 28 18.79 -4.24 3.38
N ARG A 29 19.16 -5.01 4.42
CA ARG A 29 20.44 -5.73 4.51
C ARG A 29 20.59 -6.83 3.46
N ALA A 30 19.48 -7.34 2.94
CA ALA A 30 19.43 -8.31 1.86
C ALA A 30 19.13 -7.67 0.49
N HIS A 31 19.18 -6.33 0.39
CA HIS A 31 18.82 -5.57 -0.81
C HIS A 31 17.37 -5.83 -1.31
N ILE A 32 16.45 -6.10 -0.37
CA ILE A 32 15.03 -6.30 -0.66
C ILE A 32 14.29 -5.02 -0.33
N GLY A 33 13.72 -4.38 -1.36
CA GLY A 33 12.88 -3.19 -1.18
C GLY A 33 11.49 -3.57 -0.68
N VAL A 34 10.92 -2.75 0.21
CA VAL A 34 9.52 -2.86 0.66
C VAL A 34 8.78 -1.59 0.29
N LYS A 35 7.81 -1.71 -0.62
CA LYS A 35 6.87 -0.62 -0.96
C LYS A 35 5.52 -0.85 -0.28
N THR A 36 4.74 0.21 -0.13
CA THR A 36 3.41 0.15 0.46
C THR A 36 2.33 0.29 -0.60
N SER A 37 1.20 -0.39 -0.41
CA SER A 37 -0.01 -0.22 -1.21
C SER A 37 -1.20 -0.06 -0.27
N ASP A 38 -1.92 1.06 -0.38
CA ASP A 38 -3.03 1.37 0.51
C ASP A 38 -4.32 0.73 0.01
N ILE A 39 -4.77 -0.33 0.70
CA ILE A 39 -6.04 -1.01 0.43
C ILE A 39 -7.08 -0.76 1.52
N SER A 40 -6.84 0.23 2.38
CA SER A 40 -7.79 0.66 3.40
C SER A 40 -9.15 0.99 2.78
N LEU A 41 -10.20 0.89 3.58
CA LEU A 41 -11.54 1.29 3.17
C LEU A 41 -11.54 2.73 2.64
N SER A 42 -10.88 3.65 3.36
CA SER A 42 -10.75 5.04 2.95
C SER A 42 -9.99 5.20 1.63
N GLY A 43 -8.86 4.51 1.46
CA GLY A 43 -8.06 4.57 0.24
C GLY A 43 -8.85 4.12 -0.99
N ARG A 44 -9.60 3.02 -0.87
CA ARG A 44 -10.44 2.50 -1.96
C ARG A 44 -11.58 3.46 -2.33
N ILE A 45 -12.20 4.12 -1.35
CA ILE A 45 -13.23 5.14 -1.62
C ILE A 45 -12.59 6.33 -2.35
N LEU A 46 -11.45 6.84 -1.90
CA LEU A 46 -10.78 7.98 -2.55
C LEU A 46 -10.37 7.67 -3.99
N ALA A 47 -9.84 6.47 -4.25
CA ALA A 47 -9.49 6.03 -5.60
C ALA A 47 -10.73 5.96 -6.53
N ALA A 48 -11.82 5.35 -6.05
CA ALA A 48 -13.05 5.17 -6.84
C ALA A 48 -13.77 6.48 -7.19
N PHE A 49 -13.64 7.52 -6.37
CA PHE A 49 -14.29 8.82 -6.57
C PHE A 49 -13.30 9.94 -6.93
N SER A 50 -12.17 9.60 -7.55
CA SER A 50 -11.08 10.54 -7.85
C SER A 50 -11.50 11.76 -8.70
N GLU A 51 -12.52 11.63 -9.54
CA GLU A 51 -13.07 12.74 -10.36
C GLU A 51 -13.66 13.89 -9.52
N TYR A 52 -14.10 13.60 -8.30
CA TYR A 52 -14.65 14.59 -7.37
C TYR A 52 -13.57 15.25 -6.49
N LEU A 53 -12.33 14.80 -6.61
CA LEU A 53 -11.19 15.25 -5.82
C LEU A 53 -10.33 16.23 -6.61
N LYS A 54 -9.73 17.19 -5.89
CA LYS A 54 -8.64 18.01 -6.45
C LYS A 54 -7.44 17.12 -6.74
N GLU A 55 -6.59 17.51 -7.69
CA GLU A 55 -5.42 16.73 -8.10
C GLU A 55 -4.53 16.34 -6.91
N GLU A 56 -4.32 17.26 -5.96
CA GLU A 56 -3.50 17.02 -4.78
C GLU A 56 -4.11 16.04 -3.75
N GLN A 57 -5.40 15.71 -3.88
CA GLN A 57 -6.12 14.78 -3.01
C GLN A 57 -6.29 13.39 -3.63
N ARG A 58 -5.99 13.23 -4.92
CA ARG A 58 -6.14 11.95 -5.62
C ARG A 58 -5.08 10.96 -5.16
N CYS A 59 -5.46 9.69 -5.18
CA CYS A 59 -4.59 8.57 -4.94
C CYS A 59 -4.80 7.50 -6.00
N ASP A 60 -3.78 6.67 -6.23
CA ASP A 60 -3.86 5.54 -7.15
C ASP A 60 -4.87 4.49 -6.66
N ASP A 61 -5.52 3.77 -7.57
CA ASP A 61 -6.25 2.55 -7.24
C ASP A 61 -5.27 1.40 -6.94
N ALA A 62 -4.82 1.35 -5.70
CA ALA A 62 -3.87 0.34 -5.25
C ALA A 62 -4.45 -1.09 -5.34
N LEU A 63 -5.76 -1.27 -5.25
CA LEU A 63 -6.38 -2.59 -5.32
C LEU A 63 -6.36 -3.13 -6.75
N GLU A 64 -6.67 -2.30 -7.74
CA GLU A 64 -6.54 -2.66 -9.15
C GLU A 64 -5.08 -2.95 -9.53
N LEU A 65 -4.15 -2.08 -9.13
CA LEU A 65 -2.71 -2.28 -9.37
C LEU A 65 -2.17 -3.58 -8.74
N LEU A 66 -2.63 -3.94 -7.54
CA LEU A 66 -2.30 -5.22 -6.91
C LEU A 66 -2.92 -6.40 -7.66
N GLY A 67 -4.17 -6.24 -8.13
CA GLY A 67 -4.87 -7.24 -8.94
C GLY A 67 -4.16 -7.53 -10.26
N GLU A 68 -3.58 -6.52 -10.90
CA GLU A 68 -2.70 -6.71 -12.05
C GLU A 68 -1.39 -7.40 -11.67
N LEU A 69 -0.77 -6.99 -10.55
CA LEU A 69 0.53 -7.52 -10.10
C LEU A 69 0.48 -9.04 -9.90
N VAL A 70 -0.57 -9.56 -9.25
CA VAL A 70 -0.68 -11.00 -8.96
C VAL A 70 -0.96 -11.86 -10.21
N LYS A 71 -1.44 -11.24 -11.30
CA LYS A 71 -1.68 -11.94 -12.58
C LYS A 71 -0.42 -12.02 -13.44
N ARG A 72 0.59 -11.21 -13.15
CA ARG A 72 1.88 -11.24 -13.85
C ARG A 72 2.63 -12.50 -13.39
N SER A 73 2.50 -13.56 -14.19
CA SER A 73 3.17 -14.86 -14.01
C SER A 73 4.57 -14.81 -14.60
#